data_AF-U2HSC4-F1
#
_entry.id   AF-U2HSC4-F1
#
_cell.length_a   1.000
_cell.length_b   1.000
_cell.length_c   1.000
_cell.angle_alpha   90.00
_cell.angle_beta   90.00
_cell.angle_gamma   90.00
#
_symmetry.space_group_name_H-M   'P 1'
#
loop_
_entity.id
_entity.type
_entity.pdbx_description
1 polymer ?
#
loop_
_entity_poly.entity_id
_entity_poly.type
_entity_poly.pdbx_seq_one_letter_code
_entity_poly.pdbx_strand_id
1 'polypeptide(L)'
;MLAAYLINVSVKLFVPWERTASPIFMGMYVGTVALMMLYVCMINGAYNAIVSGKVTSDVESDIKLLANYLLFAVTPPVLVHRVLLQVLVMVATEGKVGMRDIFSDTTYWKQDFPFLLLPLVLTALFFYYWPQYRIYKETMPDIVPKQDEGVVSWWRAYRQPNMLLKQLRKQLNPTVSLEGGMIRLYDIVFILYENKNYFAILTNGEKCLLPRFEPKMLNKWLLGGWFVKTSRNVRINMLYVQYPIDKSEWLRLDEKVYAILFGEQGKYSTKLCASGGRYSSQVKAFLTNIPTLKEEGWGLRNVKVSCTD
;
A
#
# COMPACT_ATOMS: atom_id res chain seq x y z
N MET A 1 -18.86 -11.26 -18.80
CA MET A 1 -19.81 -11.33 -19.94
C MET A 1 -19.28 -10.67 -21.20
N LEU A 2 -18.94 -9.38 -21.19
CA LEU A 2 -18.58 -8.63 -22.41
C LEU A 2 -17.42 -9.24 -23.22
N ALA A 3 -16.38 -9.74 -22.55
CA ALA A 3 -15.22 -10.34 -23.21
C ALA A 3 -15.49 -11.75 -23.78
N ALA A 4 -16.31 -12.57 -23.12
CA ALA A 4 -16.79 -13.84 -23.67
C ALA A 4 -17.75 -13.62 -24.85
N TYR A 5 -18.50 -12.51 -24.82
CA TYR A 5 -19.27 -12.05 -25.95
C TYR A 5 -18.36 -11.68 -27.11
N LEU A 6 -17.33 -10.84 -26.89
CA LEU A 6 -16.41 -10.30 -27.91
C LEU A 6 -15.54 -11.33 -28.63
N ILE A 7 -15.04 -12.36 -27.94
CA ILE A 7 -14.16 -13.38 -28.55
C ILE A 7 -14.92 -14.25 -29.58
N ASN A 8 -16.26 -14.30 -29.51
CA ASN A 8 -17.11 -14.99 -30.48
C ASN A 8 -17.66 -14.04 -31.58
N VAL A 9 -17.15 -12.81 -31.71
CA VAL A 9 -17.71 -11.77 -32.59
C VAL A 9 -16.97 -11.69 -33.91
N SER A 10 -17.47 -12.38 -34.91
CA SER A 10 -17.30 -11.92 -36.29
C SER A 10 -18.57 -11.96 -37.13
N VAL A 11 -19.63 -12.70 -36.74
CA VAL A 11 -20.82 -12.86 -37.63
C VAL A 11 -22.19 -12.65 -36.97
N LYS A 12 -22.34 -12.65 -35.62
CA LYS A 12 -23.68 -12.60 -34.96
C LYS A 12 -23.80 -11.65 -33.77
N LEU A 13 -23.25 -10.44 -33.87
CA LEU A 13 -23.23 -9.45 -32.78
C LEU A 13 -24.64 -8.99 -32.35
N PHE A 14 -25.64 -9.07 -33.24
CA PHE A 14 -26.94 -8.42 -33.05
C PHE A 14 -28.10 -9.35 -32.65
N VAL A 15 -27.87 -10.65 -32.43
CA VAL A 15 -28.94 -11.58 -32.00
C VAL A 15 -28.49 -12.42 -30.79
N PRO A 16 -28.51 -11.86 -29.56
CA PRO A 16 -28.02 -12.54 -28.35
C PRO A 16 -28.78 -13.84 -28.03
N TRP A 17 -30.09 -13.88 -28.33
CA TRP A 17 -30.98 -14.97 -27.96
C TRP A 17 -30.69 -16.28 -28.70
N GLU A 18 -30.35 -16.21 -29.98
CA GLU A 18 -29.99 -17.39 -30.77
C GLU A 18 -28.70 -18.07 -30.28
N ARG A 19 -27.81 -17.31 -29.62
CA ARG A 19 -26.54 -17.84 -29.09
C ARG A 19 -26.73 -18.55 -27.75
N THR A 20 -27.54 -17.99 -26.85
CA THR A 20 -27.83 -18.62 -25.56
C THR A 20 -28.59 -19.93 -25.71
N ALA A 21 -29.29 -20.12 -26.84
CA ALA A 21 -30.00 -21.36 -27.16
C ALA A 21 -29.08 -22.48 -27.71
N SER A 22 -27.84 -22.19 -28.09
CA SER A 22 -26.92 -23.22 -28.61
C SER A 22 -26.41 -24.13 -27.49
N PRO A 23 -26.43 -25.47 -27.67
CA PRO A 23 -25.95 -26.41 -26.63
C PRO A 23 -24.46 -26.25 -26.31
N ILE A 24 -23.67 -25.67 -27.22
CA ILE A 24 -22.22 -25.46 -27.07
C ILE A 24 -21.92 -24.17 -26.28
N PHE A 25 -22.89 -23.25 -26.20
CA PHE A 25 -22.70 -21.93 -25.59
C PHE A 25 -22.25 -22.00 -24.13
N MET A 26 -22.89 -22.85 -23.32
CA MET A 26 -22.54 -22.98 -21.91
C MET A 26 -21.11 -23.47 -21.70
N GLY A 27 -20.65 -24.43 -22.52
CA GLY A 27 -19.27 -24.90 -22.48
C GLY A 27 -18.26 -23.79 -22.80
N MET A 28 -18.51 -23.03 -23.88
CA MET A 28 -17.66 -21.89 -24.25
C MET A 28 -17.67 -20.79 -23.19
N TYR A 29 -18.83 -20.50 -22.60
CA TYR A 29 -18.97 -19.49 -21.56
C TYR A 29 -18.18 -19.87 -20.31
N VAL A 30 -18.39 -21.06 -19.77
CA VAL A 30 -17.68 -21.55 -18.57
C VAL A 30 -16.17 -21.60 -18.83
N GLY A 31 -15.75 -22.11 -19.99
CA GLY A 31 -14.34 -22.13 -20.39
C GLY A 31 -13.74 -20.73 -20.43
N THR A 32 -14.45 -19.76 -21.00
CA THR A 32 -13.97 -18.37 -21.06
C THR A 32 -13.89 -17.73 -19.68
N VAL A 33 -14.87 -17.97 -18.79
CA VAL A 33 -14.83 -17.45 -17.42
C VAL A 33 -13.65 -18.03 -16.64
N ALA A 34 -13.44 -19.35 -16.71
CA ALA A 34 -12.30 -20.00 -16.05
C ALA A 34 -10.97 -19.46 -16.58
N LEU A 35 -10.87 -19.25 -17.90
CA LEU A 35 -9.69 -18.70 -18.54
C LEU A 35 -9.42 -17.24 -18.13
N MET A 36 -10.47 -16.42 -18.01
CA MET A 36 -10.33 -15.05 -17.50
C MET A 36 -9.88 -15.03 -16.05
N MET A 37 -10.41 -15.90 -15.20
CA MET A 37 -9.94 -16.04 -13.81
C MET A 37 -8.46 -16.41 -13.75
N LEU A 38 -8.01 -17.32 -14.63
CA LEU A 38 -6.59 -17.66 -14.77
C LEU A 38 -5.75 -16.44 -15.14
N TYR A 39 -6.19 -15.64 -16.12
CA TYR A 39 -5.46 -14.43 -16.54
C TYR A 39 -5.36 -13.40 -15.42
N VAL A 40 -6.45 -13.15 -14.70
CA VAL A 40 -6.44 -12.24 -13.55
C VAL A 40 -5.45 -12.74 -12.49
N CYS A 41 -5.39 -14.04 -12.24
CA CYS A 41 -4.40 -14.64 -11.32
C CYS A 41 -2.96 -14.41 -11.81
N MET A 42 -2.69 -14.61 -13.11
CA MET A 42 -1.35 -14.40 -13.69
C MET A 42 -0.92 -12.92 -13.62
N ILE A 43 -1.81 -11.99 -14.00
CA ILE A 43 -1.57 -10.54 -13.92
C ILE A 43 -1.28 -10.14 -12.47
N ASN A 44 -2.09 -10.64 -11.53
CA ASN A 44 -1.88 -10.34 -10.11
C ASN A 44 -0.55 -10.93 -9.58
N GLY A 45 -0.17 -12.13 -10.04
CA GLY A 45 1.13 -12.73 -9.75
C GLY A 45 2.29 -11.89 -10.26
N ALA A 46 2.19 -11.39 -11.51
CA ALA A 46 3.19 -10.50 -12.10
C ALA A 46 3.30 -9.17 -11.32
N TYR A 47 2.17 -8.61 -10.87
CA TYR A 47 2.18 -7.43 -10.02
C TYR A 47 2.96 -7.68 -8.73
N ASN A 48 2.67 -8.79 -8.05
CA ASN A 48 3.34 -9.13 -6.79
C ASN A 48 4.85 -9.31 -7.02
N ALA A 49 5.25 -10.04 -8.05
CA ALA A 49 6.66 -10.29 -8.33
C ALA A 49 7.44 -9.02 -8.73
N ILE A 50 6.80 -8.07 -9.43
CA ILE A 50 7.51 -6.96 -10.08
C ILE A 50 7.34 -5.64 -9.34
N VAL A 51 6.12 -5.33 -8.87
CA VAL A 51 5.72 -4.02 -8.35
C VAL A 51 5.66 -4.01 -6.82
N SER A 52 5.19 -5.09 -6.19
CA SER A 52 5.06 -5.18 -4.73
C SER A 52 6.39 -4.87 -4.03
N GLY A 53 6.38 -3.91 -3.10
CA GLY A 53 7.55 -3.55 -2.29
C GLY A 53 8.59 -2.64 -2.95
N LYS A 54 8.43 -2.26 -4.23
CA LYS A 54 9.31 -1.28 -4.87
C LYS A 54 8.75 0.13 -4.68
N VAL A 55 9.60 1.05 -4.23
CA VAL A 55 9.30 2.48 -4.14
C VAL A 55 10.19 3.20 -5.15
N THR A 56 9.58 3.86 -6.12
CA THR A 56 10.25 4.69 -7.11
C THR A 56 10.35 6.12 -6.59
N SER A 57 11.52 6.75 -6.74
CA SER A 57 11.77 8.12 -6.28
C SER A 57 11.58 9.17 -7.37
N ASP A 58 11.51 8.72 -8.62
CA ASP A 58 11.58 9.53 -9.82
C ASP A 58 10.62 8.98 -10.89
N VAL A 59 10.13 9.88 -11.76
CA VAL A 59 9.14 9.56 -12.78
C VAL A 59 9.68 8.57 -13.83
N GLU A 60 10.97 8.66 -14.16
CA GLU A 60 11.58 7.78 -15.16
C GLU A 60 11.62 6.32 -14.68
N SER A 61 12.00 6.09 -13.41
CA SER A 61 11.97 4.75 -12.82
C SER A 61 10.56 4.18 -12.69
N ASP A 62 9.55 5.02 -12.43
CA ASP A 62 8.14 4.61 -12.39
C ASP A 62 7.63 4.16 -13.76
N ILE A 63 7.95 4.92 -14.82
CA ILE A 63 7.60 4.55 -16.21
C ILE A 63 8.27 3.22 -16.59
N LYS A 64 9.56 3.03 -16.26
CA LYS A 64 10.27 1.77 -16.52
C LYS A 64 9.65 0.60 -15.75
N LEU A 65 9.26 0.81 -14.49
CA LEU A 65 8.60 -0.20 -13.68
C LEU A 65 7.24 -0.59 -14.28
N LEU A 66 6.43 0.39 -14.67
CA LEU A 66 5.15 0.18 -15.32
C LEU A 66 5.31 -0.57 -16.65
N ALA A 67 6.25 -0.15 -17.50
CA ALA A 67 6.52 -0.79 -18.78
C ALA A 67 6.92 -2.27 -18.61
N ASN A 68 7.83 -2.54 -17.67
CA ASN A 68 8.24 -3.91 -17.33
C ASN A 68 7.05 -4.72 -16.80
N TYR A 69 6.28 -4.16 -15.87
CA TYR A 69 5.11 -4.82 -15.31
C TYR A 69 4.09 -5.16 -16.41
N LEU A 70 3.75 -4.23 -17.30
CA LEU A 70 2.81 -4.47 -18.38
C LEU A 70 3.29 -5.56 -19.34
N LEU A 71 4.58 -5.56 -19.70
CA LEU A 71 5.17 -6.60 -20.53
C LEU A 71 4.99 -7.99 -19.90
N PHE A 72 5.39 -8.14 -18.63
CA PHE A 72 5.31 -9.45 -17.95
C PHE A 72 3.90 -9.85 -17.50
N ALA A 73 3.00 -8.91 -17.28
CA ALA A 73 1.61 -9.20 -16.92
C ALA A 73 0.77 -9.63 -18.12
N VAL A 74 1.05 -9.08 -19.31
CA VAL A 74 0.23 -9.31 -20.52
C VAL A 74 0.77 -10.45 -21.38
N THR A 75 2.09 -10.60 -21.53
CA THR A 75 2.67 -11.62 -22.42
C THR A 75 2.27 -13.06 -22.04
N PRO A 76 2.32 -13.49 -20.77
CA PRO A 76 1.98 -14.87 -20.42
C PRO A 76 0.50 -15.23 -20.69
N PRO A 77 -0.51 -14.42 -20.30
CA PRO A 77 -1.91 -14.66 -20.70
C PRO A 77 -2.10 -14.77 -22.22
N VAL A 78 -1.44 -13.92 -23.01
CA VAL A 78 -1.52 -13.96 -24.48
C VAL A 78 -0.97 -15.28 -25.02
N LEU A 79 0.20 -15.72 -24.53
CA LEU A 79 0.80 -16.99 -24.94
C LEU A 79 -0.08 -18.19 -24.56
N VAL A 80 -0.58 -18.22 -23.32
CA VAL A 80 -1.49 -19.28 -22.86
C VAL A 80 -2.76 -19.30 -23.70
N HIS A 81 -3.36 -18.14 -23.96
CA HIS A 81 -4.54 -18.04 -24.82
C HIS A 81 -4.27 -18.61 -26.21
N ARG A 82 -3.16 -18.20 -26.84
CA ARG A 82 -2.84 -18.60 -28.21
C ARG A 82 -2.56 -20.09 -28.30
N VAL A 83 -1.85 -20.67 -27.33
CA VAL A 83 -1.60 -22.12 -27.27
C VAL A 83 -2.92 -22.88 -27.14
N LEU A 84 -3.82 -22.46 -26.23
CA LEU A 84 -5.12 -23.10 -26.07
C LEU A 84 -5.98 -23.01 -27.32
N LEU A 85 -6.01 -21.83 -27.95
CA LEU A 85 -6.76 -21.61 -29.19
C LEU A 85 -6.21 -22.49 -30.32
N GLN A 86 -4.88 -22.60 -30.46
CA GLN A 86 -4.27 -23.48 -31.46
C GLN A 86 -4.60 -24.95 -31.21
N VAL A 87 -4.54 -25.41 -29.96
CA VAL A 87 -4.92 -26.79 -29.61
C VAL A 87 -6.38 -27.06 -29.98
N LEU A 88 -7.29 -26.11 -29.69
CA LEU A 88 -8.70 -26.22 -30.07
C LEU A 88 -8.89 -26.27 -31.58
N VAL A 89 -8.19 -25.43 -32.34
CA VAL A 89 -8.23 -25.42 -33.83
C VAL A 89 -7.67 -26.73 -34.39
N MET A 90 -6.56 -27.23 -33.84
CA MET A 90 -5.96 -28.48 -34.27
C MET A 90 -6.90 -29.67 -34.04
N VAL A 91 -7.57 -29.73 -32.89
CA VAL A 91 -8.58 -30.75 -32.60
C VAL A 91 -9.79 -30.63 -33.54
N ALA A 92 -10.30 -29.41 -33.74
CA ALA A 92 -11.47 -29.16 -34.59
C ALA A 92 -11.22 -29.42 -36.09
N THR A 93 -9.96 -29.31 -36.53
CA THR A 93 -9.55 -29.52 -37.93
C THR A 93 -8.90 -30.88 -38.17
N GLU A 94 -8.95 -31.79 -37.20
CA GLU A 94 -8.35 -33.13 -37.28
C GLU A 94 -6.85 -33.09 -37.63
N GLY A 95 -6.13 -32.09 -37.11
CA GLY A 95 -4.68 -31.96 -37.27
C GLY A 95 -4.21 -31.30 -38.57
N LYS A 96 -5.12 -30.73 -39.39
CA LYS A 96 -4.75 -30.03 -40.63
C LYS A 96 -3.92 -28.76 -40.41
N VAL A 97 -4.03 -28.15 -39.23
CA VAL A 97 -3.27 -26.94 -38.86
C VAL A 97 -2.09 -27.33 -37.97
N GLY A 98 -0.89 -26.84 -38.33
CA GLY A 98 0.35 -27.17 -37.62
C GLY A 98 0.64 -26.26 -36.43
N MET A 99 1.50 -26.70 -35.50
CA MET A 99 1.95 -25.88 -34.36
C MET A 99 2.80 -24.67 -34.79
N ARG A 100 3.35 -24.67 -36.01
CA ARG A 100 4.11 -23.53 -36.55
C ARG A 100 3.23 -22.30 -36.76
N ASP A 101 1.92 -22.49 -36.96
CA ASP A 101 0.97 -21.42 -37.23
C ASP A 101 0.57 -20.61 -35.99
N ILE A 102 1.06 -21.01 -34.81
CA ILE A 102 0.85 -20.29 -33.55
C ILE A 102 1.29 -18.83 -33.65
N PHE A 103 2.44 -18.56 -34.26
CA PHE A 103 3.00 -17.21 -34.31
C PHE A 103 2.84 -16.53 -35.68
N SER A 104 2.63 -17.29 -36.76
CA SER A 104 2.58 -16.76 -38.14
C SER A 104 1.17 -16.41 -38.64
N ASP A 105 0.12 -16.76 -37.91
CA ASP A 105 -1.26 -16.47 -38.29
C ASP A 105 -1.59 -14.97 -38.18
N THR A 106 -1.35 -14.26 -39.28
CA THR A 106 -1.58 -12.81 -39.37
C THR A 106 -3.05 -12.42 -39.21
N THR A 107 -3.99 -13.32 -39.48
CA THR A 107 -5.43 -13.05 -39.36
C THR A 107 -5.80 -12.90 -37.89
N TYR A 108 -5.35 -13.85 -37.05
CA TYR A 108 -5.54 -13.80 -35.61
C TYR A 108 -4.95 -12.51 -35.00
N TRP A 109 -3.70 -12.17 -35.33
CA TRP A 109 -3.02 -11.01 -34.73
C TRP A 109 -3.67 -9.67 -35.11
N LYS A 110 -4.33 -9.60 -36.26
CA LYS A 110 -5.01 -8.37 -36.71
C LYS A 110 -6.44 -8.27 -36.22
N GLN A 111 -7.18 -9.38 -36.24
CA GLN A 111 -8.62 -9.38 -36.00
C GLN A 111 -8.94 -9.70 -34.55
N ASP A 112 -8.42 -10.80 -34.01
CA ASP A 112 -8.85 -11.32 -32.70
C ASP A 112 -7.98 -10.79 -31.55
N PHE A 113 -6.68 -10.65 -31.78
CA PHE A 113 -5.73 -10.27 -30.74
C PHE A 113 -6.04 -8.93 -30.06
N PRO A 114 -6.43 -7.84 -30.76
CA PRO A 114 -6.79 -6.58 -30.09
C PRO A 114 -7.92 -6.72 -29.06
N PHE A 115 -8.89 -7.62 -29.30
CA PHE A 115 -10.00 -7.87 -28.38
C PHE A 115 -9.57 -8.60 -27.11
N LEU A 116 -8.49 -9.37 -27.17
CA LEU A 116 -7.86 -9.97 -25.99
C LEU A 116 -6.91 -8.98 -25.30
N LEU A 117 -6.10 -8.27 -26.08
CA LEU A 117 -5.06 -7.38 -25.57
C LEU A 117 -5.65 -6.25 -24.72
N LEU A 118 -6.69 -5.57 -25.23
CA LEU A 118 -7.30 -4.44 -24.55
C LEU A 118 -7.76 -4.77 -23.12
N PRO A 119 -8.59 -5.81 -22.87
CA PRO A 119 -9.01 -6.15 -21.51
C PRO A 119 -7.84 -6.61 -20.62
N LEU A 120 -6.82 -7.28 -21.16
CA LEU A 120 -5.63 -7.65 -20.39
C LEU A 120 -4.85 -6.42 -19.90
N VAL A 121 -4.59 -5.48 -20.81
CA VAL A 121 -3.89 -4.22 -20.48
C VAL A 121 -4.69 -3.40 -19.48
N LEU A 122 -6.00 -3.25 -19.69
CA LEU A 122 -6.87 -2.52 -18.76
C LEU A 122 -6.89 -3.17 -17.38
N THR A 123 -6.93 -4.51 -17.30
CA THR A 123 -6.88 -5.24 -16.03
C THR A 123 -5.52 -5.05 -15.34
N ALA A 124 -4.42 -5.11 -16.10
CA ALA A 124 -3.09 -4.89 -15.56
C ALA A 124 -2.92 -3.46 -15.02
N LEU A 125 -3.35 -2.45 -15.78
CA LEU A 125 -3.36 -1.05 -15.34
C LEU A 125 -4.26 -0.82 -14.13
N PHE A 126 -5.42 -1.48 -14.09
CA PHE A 126 -6.33 -1.40 -12.96
C PHE A 126 -5.66 -1.88 -11.66
N PHE A 127 -4.96 -3.02 -11.68
CA PHE A 127 -4.18 -3.46 -10.52
C PHE A 127 -2.96 -2.60 -10.23
N TYR A 128 -2.37 -1.94 -11.25
CA TYR A 128 -1.27 -1.00 -11.05
C TYR A 128 -1.71 0.22 -10.22
N TYR A 129 -2.78 0.89 -10.66
CA TYR A 129 -3.26 2.12 -10.04
C TYR A 129 -4.15 1.90 -8.81
N TRP A 130 -4.86 0.77 -8.74
CA TRP A 130 -5.74 0.43 -7.60
C TRP A 130 -5.36 -0.93 -6.98
N PRO A 131 -4.18 -1.04 -6.36
CA PRO A 131 -3.67 -2.30 -5.80
C PRO A 131 -4.50 -2.85 -4.64
N GLN A 132 -5.47 -2.11 -4.11
CA GLN A 132 -6.41 -2.58 -3.09
C GLN A 132 -7.35 -3.70 -3.57
N TYR A 133 -7.62 -3.77 -4.88
CA TYR A 133 -8.52 -4.77 -5.47
C TYR A 133 -7.80 -6.07 -5.90
N ARG A 134 -6.53 -6.23 -5.55
CA ARG A 134 -5.75 -7.44 -5.83
C ARG A 134 -6.33 -8.65 -5.10
N ILE A 135 -6.33 -9.80 -5.78
CA ILE A 135 -6.84 -11.08 -5.26
C ILE A 135 -5.90 -11.64 -4.20
N TYR A 136 -4.61 -11.77 -4.54
CA TYR A 136 -3.55 -12.16 -3.62
C TYR A 136 -2.80 -10.92 -3.21
N LYS A 137 -3.05 -10.45 -1.98
CA LYS A 137 -2.09 -9.59 -1.30
C LYS A 137 -0.95 -10.51 -0.91
N GLU A 138 0.22 -10.31 -1.50
CA GLU A 138 1.44 -10.90 -0.98
C GLU A 138 1.45 -10.56 0.51
N THR A 139 1.20 -11.59 1.33
CA THR A 139 1.53 -11.49 2.75
C THR A 139 3.04 -11.40 2.65
N MET A 140 3.59 -10.18 2.80
CA MET A 140 5.04 -10.05 2.90
C MET A 140 5.47 -11.16 3.84
N PRO A 141 6.38 -12.07 3.44
CA PRO A 141 6.87 -13.05 4.37
C PRO A 141 7.28 -12.26 5.60
N ASP A 142 6.77 -12.66 6.77
CA ASP A 142 7.26 -12.21 8.05
C ASP A 142 8.73 -12.65 8.12
N ILE A 143 9.60 -11.98 7.37
CA ILE A 143 11.03 -11.95 7.62
C ILE A 143 11.10 -11.09 8.87
N VAL A 144 10.79 -11.72 10.00
CA VAL A 144 11.24 -11.29 11.31
C VAL A 144 12.76 -11.25 11.13
N PRO A 145 13.40 -10.08 11.02
CA PRO A 145 14.84 -10.05 11.20
C PRO A 145 15.06 -10.69 12.56
N LYS A 146 15.88 -11.76 12.61
CA LYS A 146 16.33 -12.37 13.85
C LYS A 146 16.62 -11.22 14.80
N GLN A 147 15.85 -11.14 15.86
CA GLN A 147 15.95 -10.07 16.84
C GLN A 147 17.38 -10.15 17.36
N ASP A 148 18.23 -9.22 16.96
CA ASP A 148 19.44 -8.96 17.74
C ASP A 148 18.91 -8.41 19.05
N GLU A 149 18.75 -9.28 20.05
CA GLU A 149 18.38 -8.93 21.43
C GLU A 149 19.29 -7.82 21.98
N GLY A 150 20.49 -7.69 21.40
CA GLY A 150 21.35 -6.54 21.54
C GLY A 150 20.60 -5.23 21.31
N VAL A 151 20.01 -4.98 20.14
CA VAL A 151 19.64 -3.65 19.61
C VAL A 151 18.48 -2.96 20.34
N VAL A 152 17.50 -3.72 20.87
CA VAL A 152 16.42 -3.17 21.71
C VAL A 152 16.96 -2.67 23.07
N SER A 153 18.09 -3.20 23.54
CA SER A 153 18.73 -2.74 24.77
C SER A 153 19.44 -1.37 24.62
N TRP A 154 19.96 -1.04 23.43
CA TRP A 154 20.79 0.17 23.24
C TRP A 154 19.96 1.46 23.33
N TRP A 155 18.78 1.52 22.71
CA TRP A 155 18.00 2.77 22.77
C TRP A 155 17.53 3.10 24.19
N ARG A 156 17.25 2.06 25.02
CA ARG A 156 16.97 2.22 26.46
C ARG A 156 18.21 2.66 27.23
N ALA A 157 19.36 2.06 26.95
CA ALA A 157 20.64 2.40 27.59
C ALA A 157 21.06 3.85 27.32
N TYR A 158 20.91 4.32 26.08
CA TYR A 158 21.29 5.69 25.69
C TYR A 158 20.13 6.70 25.75
N ARG A 159 18.90 6.26 26.02
CA ARG A 159 17.67 7.07 26.03
C ARG A 159 17.53 7.94 24.79
N GLN A 160 17.73 7.34 23.61
CA GLN A 160 17.72 8.03 22.32
C GLN A 160 16.55 7.56 21.44
N PRO A 161 15.38 8.22 21.50
CA PRO A 161 14.18 7.84 20.72
C PRO A 161 14.34 7.97 19.21
N ASN A 162 15.26 8.80 18.72
CA ASN A 162 15.58 8.88 17.30
C ASN A 162 16.21 7.59 16.76
N MET A 163 17.01 6.88 17.56
CA MET A 163 17.52 5.54 17.20
C MET A 163 16.38 4.52 17.17
N LEU A 164 15.50 4.56 18.16
CA LEU A 164 14.30 3.72 18.18
C LEU A 164 13.41 3.98 16.95
N LEU A 165 13.16 5.24 16.60
CA LEU A 165 12.38 5.61 15.41
C LEU A 165 12.98 5.04 14.11
N LYS A 166 14.31 5.11 13.95
CA LYS A 166 15.01 4.54 12.79
C LYS A 166 14.84 3.01 12.71
N GLN A 167 14.83 2.32 13.85
CA GLN A 167 14.63 0.88 13.92
C GLN A 167 13.17 0.49 13.64
N LEU A 168 12.24 1.17 14.32
CA LEU A 168 10.81 0.97 14.17
C LEU A 168 10.38 1.16 12.70
N ARG A 169 10.92 2.17 12.00
CA ARG A 169 10.66 2.37 10.56
C ARG A 169 11.17 1.25 9.65
N LYS A 170 12.18 0.48 10.08
CA LYS A 170 12.67 -0.70 9.34
C LYS A 170 11.83 -1.94 9.60
N GLN A 171 11.22 -2.04 10.78
CA GLN A 171 10.57 -3.27 11.26
C GLN A 171 9.05 -3.22 11.20
N LEU A 172 8.45 -2.03 11.26
CA LEU A 172 7.01 -1.85 11.37
C LEU A 172 6.55 -0.83 10.33
N ASN A 173 5.35 -1.05 9.80
CA ASN A 173 4.64 -0.06 8.99
C ASN A 173 3.22 0.15 9.56
N PRO A 174 3.09 0.68 10.79
CA PRO A 174 1.82 0.87 11.44
C PRO A 174 1.09 2.03 10.75
N THR A 175 0.22 1.68 9.82
CA THR A 175 -0.76 2.58 9.22
C THR A 175 -2.01 2.62 10.09
N VAL A 176 -2.53 3.81 10.34
CA VAL A 176 -3.88 3.98 10.87
C VAL A 176 -4.79 4.32 9.71
N SER A 177 -5.84 3.51 9.54
CA SER A 177 -6.92 3.79 8.61
C SER A 177 -7.84 4.84 9.24
N LEU A 178 -7.98 5.98 8.58
CA LEU A 178 -8.94 7.02 8.91
C LEU A 178 -9.90 7.19 7.74
N GLU A 179 -11.12 7.67 7.98
CA GLU A 179 -12.07 7.98 6.90
C GLU A 179 -11.45 9.06 5.98
N GLY A 180 -10.87 8.67 4.85
CA GLY A 180 -10.18 9.60 3.93
C GLY A 180 -8.71 9.27 3.64
N GLY A 181 -8.15 8.20 4.24
CA GLY A 181 -6.84 7.68 3.85
C GLY A 181 -6.14 6.87 4.94
N MET A 182 -5.01 6.26 4.58
CA MET A 182 -4.12 5.61 5.54
C MET A 182 -2.95 6.54 5.84
N ILE A 183 -2.73 6.86 7.12
CA ILE A 183 -1.59 7.65 7.57
C ILE A 183 -0.69 6.75 8.41
N ARG A 184 0.61 6.70 8.09
CA ARG A 184 1.58 6.00 8.92
C ARG A 184 1.78 6.77 10.22
N LEU A 185 1.77 6.07 11.37
CA LEU A 185 2.02 6.71 12.66
C LEU A 185 3.39 7.40 12.73
N TYR A 186 4.39 6.84 12.03
CA TYR A 186 5.72 7.43 11.88
C TYR A 186 5.79 8.61 10.93
N ASP A 187 4.69 9.03 10.32
CA ASP A 187 4.69 10.27 9.57
C ASP A 187 4.12 11.40 10.43
N ILE A 188 3.38 11.10 11.51
CA ILE A 188 2.76 12.10 12.37
C ILE A 188 3.76 12.63 13.42
N VAL A 189 4.07 13.93 13.32
CA VAL A 189 4.93 14.66 14.26
C VAL A 189 4.10 15.33 15.35
N PHE A 190 3.00 16.00 14.96
CA PHE A 190 2.08 16.67 15.88
C PHE A 190 0.63 16.27 15.63
N ILE A 191 -0.17 16.32 16.69
CA ILE A 191 -1.63 16.31 16.61
C ILE A 191 -2.13 17.64 17.19
N LEU A 192 -2.76 18.45 16.34
CA LEU A 192 -3.30 19.75 16.67
C LEU A 192 -4.82 19.71 16.81
N TYR A 193 -5.37 20.47 17.75
CA TYR A 193 -6.80 20.71 17.88
C TYR A 193 -7.12 22.16 17.56
N GLU A 194 -7.78 22.38 16.41
CA GLU A 194 -8.09 23.70 15.88
C GLU A 194 -9.47 23.67 15.22
N ASN A 195 -10.26 24.75 15.33
CA ASN A 195 -11.58 24.85 14.69
C ASN A 195 -12.49 23.63 14.97
N LYS A 196 -12.48 23.14 16.22
CA LYS A 196 -13.21 21.95 16.68
C LYS A 196 -12.84 20.62 16.00
N ASN A 197 -11.72 20.60 15.27
CA ASN A 197 -11.24 19.42 14.55
C ASN A 197 -9.81 19.08 14.96
N TYR A 198 -9.43 17.82 14.74
CA TYR A 198 -8.05 17.36 14.95
C TYR A 198 -7.31 17.26 13.62
N PHE A 199 -6.05 17.68 13.62
CA PHE A 199 -5.17 17.62 12.46
C PHE A 199 -3.86 16.93 12.82
N ALA A 200 -3.34 16.10 11.93
CA ALA A 200 -1.98 15.59 11.98
C ALA A 200 -1.07 16.52 11.18
N ILE A 201 0.05 16.93 11.77
CA ILE A 201 1.18 17.50 11.02
C ILE A 201 2.16 16.38 10.72
N LEU A 202 2.45 16.20 9.44
CA LEU A 202 3.31 15.13 8.96
C LEU A 202 4.78 15.56 8.87
N THR A 203 5.70 14.59 8.78
CA THR A 203 7.15 14.85 8.66
C THR A 203 7.54 15.59 7.38
N ASN A 204 6.70 15.56 6.35
CA ASN A 204 6.86 16.32 5.10
C ASN A 204 6.28 17.75 5.18
N GLY A 205 5.71 18.14 6.32
CA GLY A 205 5.08 19.45 6.51
C GLY A 205 3.62 19.55 6.09
N GLU A 206 3.01 18.48 5.59
CA GLU A 206 1.58 18.49 5.27
C GLU A 206 0.71 18.45 6.53
N LYS A 207 -0.46 19.08 6.43
CA LYS A 207 -1.49 19.07 7.47
C LYS A 207 -2.67 18.23 6.98
N CYS A 208 -2.92 17.10 7.63
CA CYS A 208 -4.02 16.21 7.29
C CYS A 208 -5.12 16.32 8.35
N LEU A 209 -6.38 16.35 7.92
CA LEU A 209 -7.52 16.22 8.83
C LEU A 209 -7.54 14.81 9.41
N LEU A 210 -7.82 14.70 10.71
CA LEU A 210 -8.06 13.44 11.40
C LEU A 210 -9.57 13.33 11.71
N PRO A 211 -10.38 12.81 10.77
CA PRO A 211 -11.82 12.74 10.95
C PRO A 211 -12.16 11.81 12.10
N ARG A 212 -13.08 12.24 12.97
CA ARG A 212 -13.57 11.50 14.13
C ARG A 212 -12.49 11.10 15.14
N PHE A 213 -11.29 11.68 15.06
CA PHE A 213 -10.24 11.39 16.03
C PHE A 213 -10.62 11.90 17.42
N GLU A 214 -10.49 11.02 18.40
CA GLU A 214 -10.58 11.36 19.81
C GLU A 214 -9.27 11.00 20.52
N PRO A 215 -8.81 11.82 21.49
CA PRO A 215 -7.58 11.52 22.23
C PRO A 215 -7.51 10.13 22.86
N LYS A 216 -8.66 9.58 23.27
CA LYS A 216 -8.75 8.22 23.85
C LYS A 216 -8.36 7.12 22.86
N MET A 217 -8.42 7.40 21.55
CA MET A 217 -8.02 6.46 20.50
C MET A 217 -6.51 6.22 20.50
N LEU A 218 -5.69 7.14 21.02
CA LEU A 218 -4.26 6.92 21.19
C LEU A 218 -3.98 5.68 22.03
N ASN A 219 -4.78 5.37 23.03
CA ASN A 219 -4.60 4.16 23.85
C ASN A 219 -4.74 2.86 23.04
N LYS A 220 -5.39 2.92 21.87
CA LYS A 220 -5.55 1.79 20.94
C LYS A 220 -4.48 1.78 19.86
N TRP A 221 -3.73 2.87 19.69
CA TRP A 221 -2.67 2.96 18.69
C TRP A 221 -1.39 2.32 19.24
N LEU A 222 -0.71 1.54 18.40
CA LEU A 222 0.54 0.85 18.76
C LEU A 222 1.59 1.78 19.38
N LEU A 223 1.63 3.03 18.93
CA LEU A 223 2.56 4.06 19.42
C LEU A 223 1.84 5.25 20.04
N GLY A 224 0.57 5.11 20.43
CA GLY A 224 -0.17 6.24 20.98
C GLY A 224 0.41 6.77 22.30
N GLY A 225 1.07 5.91 23.08
CA GLY A 225 1.80 6.32 24.28
C GLY A 225 2.96 7.29 24.02
N TRP A 226 3.48 7.34 22.79
CA TRP A 226 4.52 8.29 22.38
C TRP A 226 3.99 9.70 22.07
N PHE A 227 2.66 9.87 22.00
CA PHE A 227 2.04 11.18 21.80
C PHE A 227 1.77 11.87 23.14
N VAL A 228 2.66 12.77 23.53
CA VAL A 228 2.56 13.50 24.79
C VAL A 228 1.91 14.86 24.56
N LYS A 229 1.00 15.24 25.43
CA LYS A 229 0.35 16.55 25.37
C LYS A 229 1.28 17.64 25.91
N THR A 230 1.62 18.62 25.07
CA THR A 230 2.53 19.74 25.39
C THR A 230 1.78 21.05 25.62
N SER A 231 0.56 21.15 25.10
CA SER A 231 -0.33 22.29 25.35
C SER A 231 -1.78 21.86 25.34
N ARG A 232 -2.72 22.79 25.53
CA ARG A 232 -4.16 22.49 25.49
C ARG A 232 -4.57 21.80 24.19
N ASN A 233 -3.96 22.23 23.09
CA ASN A 233 -4.35 21.89 21.72
C ASN A 233 -3.27 21.09 20.98
N VAL A 234 -2.11 20.82 21.59
CA VAL A 234 -0.98 20.19 20.89
C VAL A 234 -0.58 18.91 21.62
N ARG A 235 -0.39 17.85 20.83
CA ARG A 235 0.34 16.65 21.23
C ARG A 235 1.52 16.48 20.29
N ILE A 236 2.66 16.10 20.84
CA ILE A 236 3.90 15.87 20.11
C ILE A 236 4.24 14.37 20.15
N ASN A 237 4.73 13.84 19.05
CA ASN A 237 5.29 12.51 19.02
C ASN A 237 6.73 12.55 19.55
N MET A 238 6.94 12.01 20.74
CA MET A 238 8.23 12.05 21.46
C MET A 238 9.35 11.26 20.76
N LEU A 239 9.04 10.45 19.75
CA LEU A 239 10.04 9.80 18.88
C LEU A 239 10.85 10.81 18.05
N TYR A 240 10.28 11.99 17.78
CA TYR A 240 10.92 13.06 17.01
C TYR A 240 11.69 14.07 17.86
N VAL A 241 11.57 13.98 19.18
CA VAL A 241 12.24 14.92 20.08
C VAL A 241 13.71 14.50 20.23
N GLN A 242 14.61 15.46 20.15
CA GLN A 242 16.04 15.26 20.39
C GLN A 242 16.31 15.09 21.89
N TYR A 243 17.25 14.18 22.18
CA TYR A 243 17.70 13.88 23.53
C TYR A 243 19.21 14.14 23.65
N PRO A 244 19.69 14.61 24.82
CA PRO A 244 18.92 14.94 26.02
C PRO A 244 18.04 16.20 25.86
N ILE A 245 16.98 16.31 26.66
CA ILE A 245 16.12 17.50 26.68
C ILE A 245 16.69 18.49 27.68
N ASP A 246 17.32 19.55 27.18
CA ASP A 246 17.94 20.59 28.02
C ASP A 246 16.90 21.31 28.89
N LYS A 247 15.72 21.60 28.32
CA LYS A 247 14.63 22.33 28.97
C LYS A 247 13.30 21.69 28.62
N SER A 248 12.56 21.23 29.62
CA SER A 248 11.24 20.61 29.42
C SER A 248 10.19 21.57 28.83
N GLU A 249 10.47 22.88 28.83
CA GLU A 249 9.62 23.93 28.29
C GLU A 249 9.75 24.09 26.77
N TRP A 250 10.88 23.66 26.19
CA TRP A 250 11.17 23.82 24.75
C TRP A 250 11.76 22.53 24.20
N LEU A 251 10.93 21.79 23.48
CA LEU A 251 11.32 20.51 22.89
C LEU A 251 12.02 20.75 21.56
N ARG A 252 13.24 20.25 21.41
CA ARG A 252 13.94 20.26 20.13
C ARG A 252 13.51 19.06 19.32
N LEU A 253 13.17 19.26 18.05
CA LEU A 253 12.91 18.16 17.12
C LEU A 253 14.20 17.70 16.44
N ASP A 254 14.18 16.50 15.86
CA ASP A 254 15.17 16.05 14.89
C ASP A 254 15.42 17.13 13.81
N GLU A 255 16.69 17.37 13.47
CA GLU A 255 17.11 18.48 12.60
C GLU A 255 16.38 18.49 11.25
N LYS A 256 16.18 17.31 10.65
CA LYS A 256 15.52 17.22 9.34
C LYS A 256 14.06 17.62 9.45
N VAL A 257 13.37 17.12 10.47
CA VAL A 257 11.96 17.45 10.70
C VAL A 257 11.81 18.91 11.12
N TYR A 258 12.72 19.42 11.94
CA TYR A 258 12.76 20.83 12.32
C TYR A 258 12.90 21.74 11.10
N ALA A 259 13.85 21.44 10.21
CA ALA A 259 14.08 22.22 8.99
C ALA A 259 12.84 22.24 8.08
N ILE A 260 12.15 21.11 7.93
CA ILE A 260 10.93 21.01 7.10
C ILE A 260 9.77 21.80 7.73
N LEU A 261 9.55 21.69 9.05
CA LEU A 261 8.39 22.29 9.70
C LEU A 261 8.55 23.78 10.03
N PHE A 262 9.77 24.19 10.39
CA PHE A 262 10.07 25.50 10.97
C PHE A 262 11.22 26.26 10.28
N GLY A 263 11.88 25.66 9.28
CA GLY A 263 12.93 26.34 8.51
C GLY A 263 12.37 27.44 7.60
N GLU A 264 13.18 27.94 6.67
CA GLU A 264 12.82 29.08 5.80
C GLU A 264 11.53 28.84 4.98
N GLN A 265 11.26 27.59 4.62
CA GLN A 265 10.05 27.17 3.89
C GLN A 265 8.96 26.57 4.81
N GLY A 266 9.21 26.55 6.12
CA GLY A 266 8.33 25.96 7.12
C GLY A 266 7.02 26.73 7.27
N LYS A 267 5.90 26.00 7.33
CA LYS A 267 4.55 26.59 7.43
C LYS A 267 4.08 26.78 8.88
N TYR A 268 4.83 26.30 9.86
CA TYR A 268 4.38 26.22 11.24
C TYR A 268 5.21 27.10 12.17
N SER A 269 4.62 27.48 13.31
CA SER A 269 5.32 28.22 14.34
C SER A 269 6.07 27.27 15.28
N THR A 270 7.31 27.63 15.64
CA THR A 270 8.11 26.93 16.66
C THR A 270 7.43 26.86 18.03
N LYS A 271 6.37 27.66 18.27
CA LYS A 271 5.50 27.56 19.45
C LYS A 271 4.86 26.18 19.63
N LEU A 272 4.75 25.37 18.57
CA LEU A 272 4.29 23.98 18.68
C LEU A 272 5.22 23.10 19.53
N CYS A 273 6.50 23.47 19.62
CA CYS A 273 7.50 22.81 20.46
C CYS A 273 7.51 23.31 21.91
N ALA A 274 6.76 24.36 22.21
CA ALA A 274 6.66 24.88 23.57
C ALA A 274 5.77 23.94 24.41
N SER A 275 6.28 23.55 25.57
CA SER A 275 5.52 22.88 26.60
C SER A 275 5.09 23.90 27.63
N GLY A 276 3.78 24.15 27.74
CA GLY A 276 3.28 25.07 28.76
C GLY A 276 3.65 24.59 30.16
N GLY A 277 3.81 25.49 31.14
CA GLY A 277 4.28 25.13 32.49
C GLY A 277 3.55 23.92 33.12
N ARG A 278 2.21 23.85 32.96
CA ARG A 278 1.38 22.70 33.41
C ARG A 278 1.65 21.39 32.66
N TYR A 279 2.06 21.45 31.40
CA TYR A 279 2.31 20.27 30.55
C TYR A 279 3.77 19.81 30.61
N SER A 280 4.68 20.66 31.11
CA SER A 280 6.07 20.29 31.38
C SER A 280 6.17 19.08 32.34
N SER A 281 5.24 18.96 33.29
CA SER A 281 5.16 17.80 34.18
C SER A 281 4.75 16.52 33.46
N GLN A 282 3.92 16.59 32.42
CA GLN A 282 3.55 15.44 31.60
C GLN A 282 4.72 14.97 30.74
N VAL A 283 5.47 15.92 30.17
CA VAL A 283 6.73 15.62 29.48
C VAL A 283 7.72 14.98 30.45
N LYS A 284 7.95 15.58 31.63
CA LYS A 284 8.84 14.99 32.66
C LYS A 284 8.39 13.61 33.10
N ALA A 285 7.09 13.41 33.36
CA ALA A 285 6.54 12.11 33.72
C ALA A 285 6.74 11.07 32.60
N PHE A 286 6.53 11.46 31.34
CA PHE A 286 6.85 10.61 30.20
C PHE A 286 8.32 10.22 30.20
N LEU A 287 9.24 11.18 30.33
CA LEU A 287 10.69 10.95 30.34
C LEU A 287 11.14 9.98 31.44
N THR A 288 10.58 10.12 32.64
CA THR A 288 10.84 9.19 33.76
C THR A 288 10.31 7.79 33.47
N ASN A 289 9.18 7.69 32.76
CA ASN A 289 8.51 6.43 32.47
C ASN A 289 8.94 5.81 31.13
N ILE A 290 9.85 6.42 30.36
CA ILE A 290 10.35 5.85 29.09
C ILE A 290 10.78 4.38 29.22
N PRO A 291 11.55 3.98 30.26
CA PRO A 291 11.96 2.57 30.41
C PRO A 291 10.79 1.61 30.63
N THR A 292 9.69 2.12 31.19
CA THR A 292 8.48 1.35 31.56
C THR A 292 7.39 1.39 30.49
N LEU A 293 7.59 2.14 29.39
CA LEU A 293 6.64 2.14 28.29
C LEU A 293 6.52 0.72 27.74
N LYS A 294 5.28 0.22 27.73
CA LYS A 294 4.95 -1.11 27.24
C LYS A 294 5.45 -1.29 25.81
N GLU A 295 6.25 -2.34 25.60
CA GLU A 295 6.67 -2.82 24.27
C GLU A 295 5.59 -3.71 23.63
N GLU A 296 4.38 -3.74 24.20
CA GLU A 296 3.26 -4.53 23.67
C GLU A 296 3.01 -4.15 22.19
N GLY A 297 3.24 -5.12 21.29
CA GLY A 297 3.12 -4.97 19.83
C GLY A 297 4.40 -4.52 19.10
N TRP A 298 5.51 -4.29 19.81
CA TRP A 298 6.82 -4.00 19.19
C TRP A 298 7.54 -5.28 18.78
N GLY A 299 7.36 -6.34 19.57
CA GLY A 299 7.66 -7.72 19.18
C GLY A 299 6.34 -8.44 18.91
N LEU A 300 6.09 -8.79 17.64
CA LEU A 300 5.02 -9.69 17.20
C LEU A 300 3.61 -9.37 17.75
N ARG A 301 2.86 -8.60 16.98
CA ARG A 301 1.45 -8.92 16.67
C ARG A 301 0.99 -8.02 15.52
N ASN A 302 0.49 -8.66 14.47
CA ASN A 302 -0.43 -8.05 13.53
C ASN A 302 -1.64 -7.50 14.31
N VAL A 303 -1.54 -6.27 14.80
CA VAL A 303 -2.69 -5.55 15.36
C VAL A 303 -3.53 -5.13 14.16
N LYS A 304 -4.40 -6.02 13.70
CA LYS A 304 -5.60 -5.60 12.98
C LYS A 304 -6.39 -4.74 13.96
N VAL A 305 -6.29 -3.43 13.81
CA VAL A 305 -7.24 -2.51 14.42
C VAL A 305 -8.55 -2.74 13.67
N SER A 306 -9.41 -3.63 14.18
CA SER A 306 -10.79 -3.70 13.72
C SER A 306 -11.51 -2.45 14.25
N CYS A 307 -11.86 -1.54 13.36
CA CYS A 307 -13.00 -0.69 13.61
C CYS A 307 -14.22 -1.62 13.52
N THR A 308 -14.79 -1.98 14.66
CA THR A 308 -16.17 -2.47 14.71
C THR A 308 -17.08 -1.31 14.30
N ASP A 309 -18.01 -1.62 13.39
CA ASP A 309 -18.99 -0.73 12.78
C ASP A 309 -19.78 0.14 13.78
#